data_AF-A0A2V9SEJ2-F1
#
_entry.id   AF-A0A2V9SEJ2-F1
#
_cell.length_a   1.000
_cell.length_b   1.000
_cell.length_c   1.000
_cell.angle_alpha   90.00
_cell.angle_beta   90.00
_cell.angle_gamma   90.00
#
_symmetry.space_group_name_H-M   'P 1'
#
loop_
_entity.id
_entity.type
_entity.pdbx_description
1 polymer ?
#
loop_
_entity_poly.entity_id
_entity_poly.type
_entity_poly.pdbx_seq_one_letter_code
_entity_poly.pdbx_strand_id
1 'polypeptide(L)'
;MDRRNFLKRVGAAGVVGSVAKQFAQAADSIPYRILGHTGEKVSMVGIGGYHLGTQHDEQESIRIIRTALDNGVNFLDNCWDYNDGKSEVRMGKALRDGYRQKAFLMTKIDGQTKTSAAKQIDESLRRLQTDHLDLLQFHEVIRETDPARIFGAGGSMEASLEARKQGKIRFIGFTGHKSPDIHLKMLETGFANNFTFDTVQMPLNVMDAHYNSFEKKVLPVLVKHQIGVLGMKPMGAGIILQSKVVSPVECLHYALSLPTSVVITGCDSVSVLQQALDVARSFKPMSSPEIAALLAKTAPVAAKGEFEQYKTTHNFDGTVQNPQWLG
;
A
#
# COMPACT_ATOMS: atom_id res chain seq x y z
N MET A 1 -20.86 -31.85 -30.34
CA MET A 1 -20.31 -32.21 -29.01
C MET A 1 -19.75 -30.94 -28.40
N ASP A 2 -20.41 -30.45 -27.36
CA ASP A 2 -20.43 -29.04 -26.92
C ASP A 2 -19.31 -28.70 -25.92
N ARG A 3 -18.71 -27.51 -26.07
CA ARG A 3 -17.53 -26.97 -25.35
C ARG A 3 -17.91 -26.31 -24.02
N ARG A 4 -18.79 -26.95 -23.24
CA ARG A 4 -19.21 -26.46 -21.92
C ARG A 4 -19.14 -27.60 -20.92
N ASN A 5 -17.98 -27.79 -20.29
CA ASN A 5 -17.81 -28.40 -18.94
C ASN A 5 -16.32 -28.72 -18.65
N PHE A 6 -15.45 -27.71 -18.55
CA PHE A 6 -14.10 -27.89 -17.99
C PHE A 6 -13.70 -26.77 -17.03
N LEU A 7 -14.62 -26.38 -16.14
CA LEU A 7 -14.34 -25.44 -15.05
C LEU A 7 -15.05 -25.88 -13.77
N LYS A 8 -14.57 -26.97 -13.17
CA LYS A 8 -14.75 -27.22 -11.73
C LYS A 8 -13.54 -28.00 -11.20
N ARG A 9 -12.96 -27.47 -10.11
CA ARG A 9 -11.95 -28.06 -9.21
C ARG A 9 -10.49 -27.75 -9.54
N VAL A 10 -10.05 -26.55 -9.14
CA VAL A 10 -8.71 -26.39 -8.54
C VAL A 10 -8.96 -25.86 -7.13
N GLY A 11 -8.65 -26.70 -6.14
CA GLY A 11 -8.94 -26.46 -4.73
C GLY A 11 -8.03 -25.40 -4.13
N ALA A 12 -8.61 -24.54 -3.31
CA ALA A 12 -7.95 -23.51 -2.50
C ALA A 12 -7.14 -24.08 -1.31
N ALA A 13 -6.74 -25.36 -1.35
CA ALA A 13 -6.10 -26.04 -0.23
C ALA A 13 -4.57 -25.86 -0.18
N GLY A 14 -3.95 -25.30 -1.24
CA GLY A 14 -2.48 -25.19 -1.35
C GLY A 14 -1.85 -23.93 -0.77
N VAL A 15 -2.62 -22.86 -0.50
CA VAL A 15 -2.06 -21.53 -0.19
C VAL A 15 -1.77 -21.36 1.30
N VAL A 16 -2.43 -22.11 2.19
CA VAL A 16 -2.23 -21.97 3.65
C VAL A 16 -0.86 -22.47 4.11
N GLY A 17 -0.27 -23.44 3.40
CA GLY A 17 0.96 -24.10 3.83
C GLY A 17 2.24 -23.26 3.74
N SER A 18 2.30 -22.26 2.86
CA SER A 18 3.52 -21.46 2.65
C SER A 18 3.70 -20.31 3.62
N VAL A 19 2.64 -19.88 4.31
CA VAL A 19 2.69 -18.75 5.27
C VAL A 19 3.36 -19.16 6.59
N ALA A 20 3.31 -20.43 6.97
CA ALA A 20 3.73 -20.91 8.29
C ALA A 20 5.26 -20.96 8.52
N LYS A 21 6.09 -20.87 7.47
CA LYS A 21 7.55 -21.08 7.59
C LYS A 21 8.38 -19.84 7.93
N GLN A 22 7.76 -18.70 8.23
CA GLN A 22 8.47 -17.42 8.29
C GLN A 22 8.54 -16.75 9.67
N PHE A 23 8.20 -17.45 10.75
CA PHE A 23 8.15 -16.86 12.09
C PHE A 23 9.07 -17.57 13.08
N ALA A 24 10.33 -17.16 13.09
CA ALA A 24 11.25 -17.39 14.21
C ALA A 24 11.97 -16.07 14.49
N GLN A 25 11.31 -15.17 15.23
CA GLN A 25 11.89 -13.93 15.72
C GLN A 25 11.60 -13.79 17.22
N ALA A 26 12.51 -13.14 17.95
CA ALA A 26 12.41 -12.99 19.41
C ALA A 26 11.06 -12.36 19.82
N ALA A 27 10.55 -12.76 20.99
CA ALA A 27 9.18 -12.54 21.46
C ALA A 27 8.68 -11.07 21.56
N ASP A 28 9.50 -10.07 21.25
CA ASP A 28 9.16 -8.64 21.31
C ASP A 28 9.57 -7.84 20.04
N SER A 29 10.02 -8.53 18.99
CA SER A 29 10.50 -7.88 17.75
C SER A 29 9.41 -7.75 16.69
N ILE A 30 9.45 -6.67 15.89
CA ILE A 30 8.56 -6.50 14.74
C ILE A 30 8.89 -7.57 13.69
N PRO A 31 7.93 -8.40 13.25
CA PRO A 31 8.19 -9.40 12.22
C PRO A 31 8.41 -8.76 10.84
N TYR A 32 9.30 -9.36 10.06
CA TYR A 32 9.61 -8.94 8.69
C TYR A 32 9.11 -9.95 7.66
N ARG A 33 8.76 -9.47 6.48
CA ARG A 33 8.34 -10.27 5.32
C ARG A 33 9.19 -9.91 4.10
N ILE A 34 9.22 -10.82 3.13
CA ILE A 34 9.85 -10.54 1.84
C ILE A 34 8.91 -9.70 0.99
N LEU A 35 9.46 -8.66 0.35
CA LEU A 35 8.73 -7.81 -0.58
C LEU A 35 8.71 -8.42 -1.98
N GLY A 36 7.83 -9.40 -2.18
CA GLY A 36 7.65 -10.07 -3.48
C GLY A 36 8.97 -10.58 -4.08
N HIS A 37 9.18 -10.33 -5.36
CA HIS A 37 10.35 -10.75 -6.13
C HIS A 37 11.58 -9.85 -5.92
N THR A 38 11.43 -8.72 -5.20
CA THR A 38 12.55 -7.80 -4.93
C THR A 38 13.60 -8.40 -3.98
N GLY A 39 13.21 -9.37 -3.15
CA GLY A 39 14.07 -9.96 -2.12
C GLY A 39 14.27 -9.11 -0.87
N GLU A 40 13.76 -7.87 -0.84
CA GLU A 40 13.89 -6.96 0.29
C GLU A 40 13.12 -7.45 1.52
N LYS A 41 13.69 -7.22 2.70
CA LYS A 41 13.02 -7.51 3.98
C LYS A 41 12.38 -6.23 4.52
N VAL A 42 11.06 -6.27 4.66
CA VAL A 42 10.26 -5.14 5.13
C VAL A 42 9.46 -5.53 6.37
N SER A 43 9.32 -4.63 7.32
CA SER A 43 8.47 -4.82 8.49
C SER A 43 7.03 -5.07 8.06
N MET A 44 6.34 -6.02 8.70
CA MET A 44 4.98 -6.40 8.29
C MET A 44 3.95 -5.27 8.45
N VAL A 45 4.26 -4.27 9.28
CA VAL A 45 3.53 -3.01 9.40
C VAL A 45 4.39 -1.88 8.86
N GLY A 46 3.79 -0.93 8.15
CA GLY A 46 4.44 0.29 7.66
C GLY A 46 3.70 1.55 8.10
N ILE A 47 4.41 2.68 8.10
CA ILE A 47 3.86 3.99 8.48
C ILE A 47 3.35 4.74 7.25
N GLY A 48 2.05 5.05 7.23
CA GLY A 48 1.42 5.83 6.16
C GLY A 48 1.59 7.34 6.33
N GLY A 49 2.03 8.02 5.27
CA GLY A 49 2.51 9.41 5.33
C GLY A 49 1.44 10.50 5.36
N TYR A 50 0.17 10.19 5.04
CA TYR A 50 -0.87 11.22 4.95
C TYR A 50 -1.06 12.00 6.26
N HIS A 51 -1.23 11.30 7.39
CA HIS A 51 -1.48 11.91 8.71
C HIS A 51 -0.26 12.66 9.27
N LEU A 52 0.92 12.43 8.72
CA LEU A 52 2.13 13.13 9.14
C LEU A 52 2.06 14.61 8.78
N GLY A 53 1.40 14.98 7.67
CA GLY A 53 1.26 16.38 7.27
C GLY A 53 0.10 17.11 7.96
N THR A 54 -0.81 16.39 8.63
CA THR A 54 -1.98 16.97 9.31
C THR A 54 -1.70 17.41 10.75
N GLN A 55 -0.58 16.98 11.34
CA GLN A 55 -0.21 17.36 12.71
C GLN A 55 -0.05 18.88 12.84
N HIS A 56 -0.60 19.45 13.90
CA HIS A 56 -0.40 20.86 14.24
C HIS A 56 1.10 21.12 14.55
N ASP A 57 1.70 20.25 15.36
CA ASP A 57 3.14 20.27 15.66
C ASP A 57 3.90 19.30 14.76
N GLU A 58 4.87 19.80 14.00
CA GLU A 58 5.77 19.01 13.18
C GLU A 58 6.60 18.00 14.01
N GLN A 59 6.95 18.35 15.26
CA GLN A 59 7.75 17.46 16.10
C GLN A 59 7.03 16.16 16.45
N GLU A 60 5.70 16.16 16.49
CA GLU A 60 4.92 14.93 16.69
C GLU A 60 5.09 13.98 15.51
N SER A 61 5.07 14.49 14.27
CA SER A 61 5.33 13.67 13.07
C SER A 61 6.73 13.06 13.09
N ILE A 62 7.74 13.86 13.45
CA ILE A 62 9.12 13.39 13.57
C ILE A 62 9.23 12.30 14.65
N ARG A 63 8.59 12.52 15.80
CA ARG A 63 8.57 11.57 16.91
C ARG A 63 7.91 10.25 16.53
N ILE A 64 6.78 10.28 15.83
CA ILE A 64 6.10 9.07 15.32
C ILE A 64 7.04 8.28 14.41
N ILE A 65 7.67 8.93 13.42
CA ILE A 65 8.56 8.26 12.47
C ILE A 65 9.78 7.66 13.18
N ARG A 66 10.48 8.44 14.01
CA ARG A 66 11.68 7.96 14.71
C ARG A 66 11.37 6.86 15.70
N THR A 67 10.27 6.98 16.45
CA THR A 67 9.81 5.92 17.35
C THR A 67 9.51 4.64 16.59
N ALA A 68 8.87 4.72 15.43
CA ALA A 68 8.61 3.53 14.60
C ALA A 68 9.92 2.84 14.16
N LEU A 69 10.88 3.63 13.63
CA LEU A 69 12.19 3.13 13.20
C LEU A 69 13.00 2.52 14.36
N ASP A 70 12.97 3.15 15.54
CA ASP A 70 13.66 2.65 16.73
C ASP A 70 13.03 1.37 17.29
N ASN A 71 11.77 1.09 16.97
CA ASN A 71 11.08 -0.15 17.32
C ASN A 71 11.13 -1.22 16.21
N GLY A 72 11.85 -0.98 15.11
CA GLY A 72 12.05 -1.97 14.03
C GLY A 72 10.99 -1.94 12.93
N VAL A 73 10.16 -0.90 12.83
CA VAL A 73 9.36 -0.64 11.63
C VAL A 73 10.25 0.06 10.60
N ASN A 74 10.48 -0.55 9.44
CA ASN A 74 11.34 0.05 8.40
C ASN A 74 10.59 0.58 7.19
N PHE A 75 9.33 0.20 6.96
CA PHE A 75 8.59 0.62 5.77
C PHE A 75 7.89 1.98 5.96
N LEU A 76 8.31 3.00 5.22
CA LEU A 76 7.76 4.35 5.28
C LEU A 76 7.11 4.74 3.95
N ASP A 77 5.80 4.93 3.96
CA ASP A 77 4.97 5.32 2.82
C ASP A 77 4.71 6.83 2.80
N ASN A 78 4.82 7.46 1.63
CA ASN A 78 4.48 8.87 1.44
C ASN A 78 3.85 9.12 0.06
N CYS A 79 3.53 10.36 -0.27
CA CYS A 79 3.11 10.79 -1.60
C CYS A 79 3.51 12.24 -1.84
N TRP A 80 3.83 12.58 -3.09
CA TRP A 80 4.17 13.93 -3.51
C TRP A 80 3.09 14.98 -3.17
N ASP A 81 1.81 14.61 -3.26
CA ASP A 81 0.68 15.53 -3.04
C ASP A 81 0.24 15.68 -1.58
N TYR A 82 0.67 14.78 -0.68
CA TYR A 82 0.14 14.73 0.68
C TYR A 82 0.41 16.04 1.43
N ASN A 83 -0.68 16.75 1.73
CA ASN A 83 -0.69 18.03 2.43
C ASN A 83 0.22 19.06 1.75
N ASP A 84 0.11 19.19 0.42
CA ASP A 84 0.93 20.09 -0.41
C ASP A 84 2.44 19.79 -0.28
N GLY A 85 2.79 18.51 -0.13
CA GLY A 85 4.16 18.04 0.08
C GLY A 85 4.70 18.20 1.50
N LYS A 86 3.90 18.70 2.46
CA LYS A 86 4.33 18.82 3.87
C LYS A 86 4.68 17.46 4.48
N SER A 87 3.97 16.40 4.11
CA SER A 87 4.26 15.05 4.62
C SER A 87 5.68 14.58 4.23
N GLU A 88 6.13 14.86 3.00
CA GLU A 88 7.50 14.54 2.57
C GLU A 88 8.55 15.39 3.29
N VAL A 89 8.29 16.69 3.49
CA VAL A 89 9.20 17.58 4.22
C VAL A 89 9.42 17.09 5.66
N ARG A 90 8.34 16.71 6.35
CA ARG A 90 8.40 16.20 7.73
C ARG A 90 9.13 14.86 7.78
N MET A 91 8.87 13.97 6.82
CA MET A 91 9.56 12.69 6.73
C MET A 91 11.06 12.86 6.44
N GLY A 92 11.45 13.75 5.53
CA GLY A 92 12.85 14.05 5.25
C GLY A 92 13.61 14.58 6.47
N LYS A 93 12.97 15.43 7.29
CA LYS A 93 13.55 15.88 8.56
C LYS A 93 13.75 14.73 9.55
N ALA A 94 12.80 13.82 9.66
CA ALA A 94 12.89 12.68 10.56
C ALA A 94 14.02 11.70 10.18
N LEU A 95 14.32 11.58 8.89
CA LEU A 95 15.34 10.66 8.34
C LEU A 95 16.79 11.15 8.46
N ARG A 96 17.01 12.38 8.94
CA ARG A 96 18.34 12.89 9.29
C ARG A 96 18.99 12.05 10.41
N ASP A 97 20.24 12.35 10.73
CA ASP A 97 20.95 11.78 11.89
C ASP A 97 21.07 10.24 11.85
N GLY A 98 21.20 9.66 10.66
CA GLY A 98 21.38 8.22 10.48
C GLY A 98 20.07 7.40 10.40
N TYR A 99 18.91 8.05 10.44
CA TYR A 99 17.63 7.34 10.33
C TYR A 99 17.31 6.87 8.92
N ARG A 100 17.83 7.52 7.87
CA ARG A 100 17.64 7.09 6.47
C ARG A 100 18.09 5.65 6.22
N GLN A 101 19.16 5.20 6.89
CA GLN A 101 19.73 3.86 6.76
C GLN A 101 18.84 2.77 7.41
N LYS A 102 17.93 3.18 8.31
CA LYS A 102 16.96 2.27 8.95
C LYS A 102 15.70 2.08 8.12
N ALA A 103 15.47 2.90 7.10
CA ALA A 103 14.20 2.99 6.38
C ALA A 103 14.26 2.35 4.99
N PHE A 104 13.22 1.59 4.66
CA PHE A 104 12.76 1.39 3.29
C PHE A 104 11.79 2.53 2.96
N LEU A 105 12.27 3.51 2.18
CA LEU A 105 11.57 4.76 1.92
C LEU A 105 10.88 4.74 0.56
N MET A 106 9.58 5.01 0.55
CA MET A 106 8.81 5.12 -0.68
C MET A 106 7.99 6.40 -0.77
N THR A 107 7.74 6.84 -2.00
CA THR A 107 6.76 7.89 -2.29
C THR A 107 5.98 7.54 -3.55
N LYS A 108 5.01 8.39 -3.88
CA LYS A 108 4.15 8.25 -5.06
C LYS A 108 4.14 9.57 -5.84
N ILE A 109 3.86 9.46 -7.13
CA ILE A 109 3.72 10.61 -8.03
C ILE A 109 2.38 10.54 -8.77
N ASP A 110 1.79 11.71 -9.00
CA ASP A 110 0.54 11.86 -9.76
C ASP A 110 0.78 12.11 -11.24
N GLY A 111 1.97 12.60 -11.60
CA GLY A 111 2.33 12.93 -12.97
C GLY A 111 2.19 11.72 -13.90
N GLN A 112 1.38 11.86 -14.94
CA GLN A 112 1.14 10.86 -15.99
C GLN A 112 1.90 11.15 -17.29
N THR A 113 2.47 12.36 -17.43
CA THR A 113 3.43 12.66 -18.50
C THR A 113 4.85 12.46 -18.00
N LYS A 114 5.79 12.21 -18.91
CA LYS A 114 7.23 12.13 -18.62
C LYS A 114 7.73 13.39 -17.89
N THR A 115 7.32 14.57 -18.36
CA THR A 115 7.75 15.86 -17.80
C THR A 115 7.22 16.07 -16.38
N SER A 116 5.91 15.84 -16.15
CA SER A 116 5.32 16.00 -14.82
C SER A 116 5.88 14.98 -13.84
N ALA A 117 6.03 13.72 -14.25
CA ALA A 117 6.63 12.67 -13.43
C ALA A 117 8.07 12.97 -13.03
N ALA A 118 8.94 13.35 -13.99
CA ALA A 118 10.34 13.68 -13.70
C ALA A 118 10.45 14.84 -12.69
N LYS A 119 9.65 15.89 -12.88
CA LYS A 119 9.59 17.02 -11.95
C LYS A 119 9.17 16.59 -10.54
N GLN A 120 8.12 15.78 -10.42
CA GLN A 120 7.62 15.33 -9.12
C GLN A 120 8.60 14.40 -8.40
N ILE A 121 9.33 13.55 -9.13
CA ILE A 121 10.40 12.72 -8.57
C ILE A 121 11.49 13.61 -7.95
N ASP A 122 11.98 14.62 -8.69
CA ASP A 122 13.02 15.53 -8.20
C ASP A 122 12.57 16.37 -7.01
N GLU A 123 11.31 16.83 -7.02
CA GLU A 123 10.71 17.55 -5.88
C GLU A 123 10.60 16.66 -4.64
N SER A 124 10.21 15.39 -4.82
CA SER A 124 10.08 14.41 -3.73
C SER A 124 11.44 14.13 -3.09
N LEU A 125 12.47 13.84 -3.90
CA LEU A 125 13.84 13.63 -3.43
C LEU A 125 14.36 14.83 -2.61
N ARG A 126 14.11 16.05 -3.12
CA ARG A 126 14.49 17.28 -2.42
C ARG A 126 13.77 17.45 -1.08
N ARG A 127 12.45 17.20 -1.02
CA ARG A 127 11.67 17.32 0.24
C ARG A 127 12.07 16.25 1.25
N LEU A 128 12.28 15.02 0.79
CA LEU A 128 12.72 13.87 1.58
C LEU A 128 14.21 13.92 1.95
N GLN A 129 14.98 14.85 1.37
CA GLN A 129 16.40 15.08 1.66
C GLN A 129 17.25 13.81 1.47
N THR A 130 16.99 13.12 0.35
CA THR A 130 17.67 11.90 -0.06
C THR A 130 17.98 11.98 -1.55
N ASP A 131 19.01 11.29 -2.00
CA ASP A 131 19.38 11.16 -3.42
C ASP A 131 18.68 9.99 -4.11
N HIS A 132 18.12 9.06 -3.31
CA HIS A 132 17.39 7.91 -3.82
C HIS A 132 16.16 7.53 -2.97
N LEU A 133 15.18 6.93 -3.64
CA LEU A 133 14.02 6.25 -3.09
C LEU A 133 14.18 4.73 -3.25
N ASP A 134 13.70 3.98 -2.26
CA ASP A 134 13.62 2.53 -2.38
C ASP A 134 12.50 2.14 -3.34
N LEU A 135 11.34 2.79 -3.26
CA LEU A 135 10.20 2.51 -4.13
C LEU A 135 9.51 3.80 -4.59
N LEU A 136 9.22 3.88 -5.88
CA LEU A 136 8.32 4.85 -6.47
C LEU A 136 7.03 4.18 -6.90
N GLN A 137 5.87 4.79 -6.65
CA GLN A 137 4.60 4.31 -7.20
C GLN A 137 3.87 5.36 -8.03
N PHE A 138 3.22 4.91 -9.10
CA PHE A 138 2.19 5.72 -9.76
C PHE A 138 0.97 5.83 -8.84
N HIS A 139 0.63 7.05 -8.45
CA HIS A 139 -0.48 7.35 -7.54
C HIS A 139 -1.81 7.32 -8.30
N GLU A 140 -2.89 7.07 -7.54
CA GLU A 140 -4.28 7.12 -8.00
C GLU A 140 -4.53 6.55 -9.40
N VAL A 141 -4.12 5.30 -9.62
CA VAL A 141 -4.56 4.53 -10.79
C VAL A 141 -6.03 4.17 -10.57
N ILE A 142 -6.92 5.09 -10.95
CA ILE A 142 -8.36 5.09 -10.66
C ILE A 142 -9.23 5.36 -11.90
N ARG A 143 -8.61 5.57 -13.08
CA ARG A 143 -9.30 5.77 -14.36
C ARG A 143 -8.88 4.68 -15.33
N GLU A 144 -9.82 4.25 -16.18
CA GLU A 144 -9.56 3.30 -17.27
C GLU A 144 -8.46 3.79 -18.24
N THR A 145 -8.27 5.10 -18.34
CA THR A 145 -7.24 5.71 -19.20
C THR A 145 -5.84 5.75 -18.59
N ASP A 146 -5.71 5.54 -17.27
CA ASP A 146 -4.42 5.70 -16.58
C ASP A 146 -3.35 4.72 -17.11
N PRO A 147 -3.63 3.41 -17.31
CA PRO A 147 -2.63 2.49 -17.84
C PRO A 147 -2.10 2.90 -19.21
N ALA A 148 -2.98 3.34 -20.11
CA ALA A 148 -2.60 3.77 -21.45
C ALA A 148 -1.77 5.06 -21.44
N ARG A 149 -2.06 5.99 -20.51
CA ARG A 149 -1.27 7.22 -20.35
C ARG A 149 0.10 6.96 -19.74
N ILE A 150 0.18 6.14 -18.69
CA ILE A 150 1.42 5.84 -17.98
C ILE A 150 2.41 5.11 -18.89
N PHE A 151 1.95 4.12 -19.66
CA PHE A 151 2.78 3.35 -20.59
C PHE A 151 2.87 3.93 -22.01
N GLY A 152 2.06 4.94 -22.34
CA GLY A 152 2.06 5.58 -23.65
C GLY A 152 3.37 6.32 -23.94
N ALA A 153 3.58 6.69 -25.22
CA ALA A 153 4.72 7.51 -25.61
C ALA A 153 4.71 8.85 -24.86
N GLY A 154 5.83 9.21 -24.24
CA GLY A 154 5.91 10.38 -23.37
C GLY A 154 5.15 10.24 -22.05
N GLY A 155 4.75 9.03 -21.68
CA GLY A 155 4.11 8.70 -20.41
C GLY A 155 5.08 8.67 -19.23
N SER A 156 4.54 8.67 -18.01
CA SER A 156 5.33 8.70 -16.78
C SER A 156 6.18 7.46 -16.51
N MET A 157 5.91 6.33 -17.18
CA MET A 157 6.77 5.15 -17.12
C MET A 157 8.17 5.45 -17.68
N GLU A 158 8.29 6.25 -18.75
CA GLU A 158 9.60 6.62 -19.31
C GLU A 158 10.45 7.37 -18.28
N ALA A 159 9.86 8.37 -17.60
CA ALA A 159 10.55 9.12 -16.54
C ALA A 159 10.98 8.22 -15.38
N SER A 160 10.13 7.27 -15.00
CA SER A 160 10.41 6.33 -13.91
C SER A 160 11.56 5.39 -14.28
N LEU A 161 11.59 4.86 -15.50
CA LEU A 161 12.69 4.02 -15.99
C LEU A 161 14.00 4.81 -16.11
N GLU A 162 13.95 6.07 -16.54
CA GLU A 162 15.11 6.96 -16.56
C GLU A 162 15.63 7.25 -15.15
N ALA A 163 14.74 7.56 -14.20
CA ALA A 163 15.10 7.76 -12.79
C ALA A 163 15.73 6.49 -12.19
N ARG A 164 15.22 5.30 -12.54
CA ARG A 164 15.81 4.02 -12.12
C ARG A 164 17.23 3.86 -12.67
N LYS A 165 17.43 4.14 -13.96
CA LYS A 165 18.75 4.10 -14.61
C LYS A 165 19.75 5.10 -13.97
N GLN A 166 19.25 6.23 -13.49
CA GLN A 166 20.05 7.25 -12.79
C GLN A 166 20.33 6.89 -11.32
N GLY A 167 19.80 5.78 -10.79
CA GLY A 167 19.94 5.39 -9.39
C GLY A 167 19.05 6.16 -8.42
N LYS A 168 18.15 7.02 -8.90
CA LYS A 168 17.22 7.80 -8.07
C LYS A 168 16.12 6.95 -7.46
N ILE A 169 15.74 5.84 -8.10
CA ILE A 169 14.72 4.91 -7.60
C ILE A 169 15.18 3.46 -7.80
N ARG A 170 14.86 2.57 -6.85
CA ARG A 170 15.23 1.15 -6.96
C ARG A 170 14.08 0.32 -7.55
N PHE A 171 12.89 0.45 -6.96
CA PHE A 171 11.68 -0.30 -7.34
C PHE A 171 10.58 0.61 -7.87
N ILE A 172 9.69 0.08 -8.71
CA ILE A 172 8.54 0.76 -9.32
C ILE A 172 7.29 -0.08 -9.06
N GLY A 173 6.26 0.56 -8.53
CA GLY A 173 4.94 0.00 -8.34
C GLY A 173 3.83 0.94 -8.78
N PHE A 174 2.61 0.63 -8.39
CA PHE A 174 1.49 1.57 -8.48
C PHE A 174 0.52 1.36 -7.32
N THR A 175 -0.36 2.34 -7.13
CA THR A 175 -1.45 2.28 -6.16
C THR A 175 -2.75 2.81 -6.75
N GLY A 176 -3.86 2.42 -6.13
CA GLY A 176 -5.18 2.97 -6.38
C GLY A 176 -6.18 2.33 -5.43
N HIS A 177 -7.32 2.98 -5.23
CA HIS A 177 -8.34 2.50 -4.30
C HIS A 177 -9.74 2.38 -4.89
N LYS A 178 -9.92 2.72 -6.18
CA LYS A 178 -11.26 2.85 -6.78
C LYS A 178 -11.84 1.52 -7.25
N SER A 179 -11.09 0.81 -8.10
CA SER A 179 -11.60 -0.39 -8.75
C SER A 179 -10.50 -1.44 -8.91
N PRO A 180 -10.74 -2.70 -8.51
CA PRO A 180 -9.86 -3.81 -8.80
C PRO A 180 -9.76 -4.08 -10.31
N ASP A 181 -10.79 -3.77 -11.09
CA ASP A 181 -10.75 -3.99 -12.55
C ASP A 181 -9.75 -3.03 -13.22
N ILE A 182 -9.61 -1.82 -12.70
CA ILE A 182 -8.58 -0.86 -13.15
C ILE A 182 -7.18 -1.33 -12.75
N HIS A 183 -7.02 -1.91 -11.55
CA HIS A 183 -5.74 -2.53 -11.14
C HIS A 183 -5.36 -3.72 -12.01
N LEU A 184 -6.33 -4.58 -12.33
CA LEU A 184 -6.13 -5.68 -13.26
C LEU A 184 -5.72 -5.15 -14.64
N LYS A 185 -6.38 -4.11 -15.13
CA LYS A 185 -6.01 -3.47 -16.40
C LYS A 185 -4.59 -2.91 -16.38
N MET A 186 -4.18 -2.25 -15.29
CA MET A 186 -2.82 -1.75 -15.12
C MET A 186 -1.78 -2.86 -15.12
N LEU A 187 -2.05 -3.98 -14.43
CA LEU A 187 -1.20 -5.17 -14.45
C LEU A 187 -1.10 -5.78 -15.85
N GLU A 188 -2.22 -5.97 -16.53
CA GLU A 188 -2.28 -6.48 -17.91
C GLU A 188 -1.50 -5.59 -18.87
N THR A 189 -1.66 -4.27 -18.78
CA THR A 189 -0.89 -3.31 -19.58
C THR A 189 0.60 -3.40 -19.27
N GLY A 190 1.00 -3.55 -18.00
CA GLY A 190 2.39 -3.80 -17.63
C GLY A 190 2.95 -5.05 -18.31
N PHE A 191 2.25 -6.19 -18.17
CA PHE A 191 2.67 -7.44 -18.79
C PHE A 191 2.76 -7.35 -20.32
N ALA A 192 1.81 -6.68 -20.96
CA ALA A 192 1.83 -6.44 -22.41
C ALA A 192 3.02 -5.57 -22.87
N ASN A 193 3.55 -4.72 -21.98
CA ASN A 193 4.74 -3.92 -22.20
C ASN A 193 6.02 -4.59 -21.66
N ASN A 194 6.00 -5.90 -21.41
CA ASN A 194 7.12 -6.66 -20.83
C ASN A 194 7.62 -6.11 -19.49
N PHE A 195 6.72 -5.50 -18.72
CA PHE A 195 7.01 -4.91 -17.42
C PHE A 195 6.24 -5.61 -16.32
N THR A 196 6.95 -6.12 -15.31
CA THR A 196 6.34 -6.63 -14.08
C THR A 196 6.61 -5.62 -12.97
N PHE A 197 5.55 -5.08 -12.36
CA PHE A 197 5.69 -4.18 -11.22
C PHE A 197 6.34 -4.89 -10.03
N ASP A 198 7.15 -4.13 -9.28
CA ASP A 198 7.80 -4.63 -8.06
C ASP A 198 6.80 -4.73 -6.90
N THR A 199 5.88 -3.77 -6.83
CA THR A 199 4.84 -3.71 -5.79
C THR A 199 3.51 -3.19 -6.32
N VAL A 200 2.42 -3.58 -5.67
CA VAL A 200 1.10 -2.97 -5.86
C VAL A 200 0.51 -2.67 -4.48
N GLN A 201 0.04 -1.44 -4.32
CA GLN A 201 -0.64 -0.99 -3.10
C GLN A 201 -2.14 -0.85 -3.34
N MET A 202 -2.95 -1.46 -2.48
CA MET A 202 -4.41 -1.52 -2.65
C MET A 202 -5.15 -1.67 -1.31
N PRO A 203 -6.44 -1.31 -1.24
CA PRO A 203 -7.27 -1.57 -0.06
C PRO A 203 -7.32 -3.07 0.23
N LEU A 204 -6.93 -3.47 1.44
CA LEU A 204 -7.09 -4.83 1.94
C LEU A 204 -7.57 -4.75 3.38
N ASN A 205 -8.87 -4.95 3.57
CA ASN A 205 -9.54 -4.82 4.85
C ASN A 205 -10.82 -5.66 4.91
N VAL A 206 -11.43 -5.74 6.09
CA VAL A 206 -12.62 -6.56 6.38
C VAL A 206 -13.88 -6.17 5.62
N MET A 207 -13.92 -4.97 5.02
CA MET A 207 -15.03 -4.51 4.17
C MET A 207 -14.76 -4.82 2.69
N ASP A 208 -13.50 -4.71 2.24
CA ASP A 208 -13.07 -4.98 0.86
C ASP A 208 -13.54 -6.35 0.38
N ALA A 209 -13.49 -7.37 1.24
CA ALA A 209 -13.89 -8.73 0.91
C ALA A 209 -15.33 -8.85 0.37
N HIS A 210 -16.20 -7.87 0.65
CA HIS A 210 -17.63 -7.93 0.31
C HIS A 210 -18.03 -7.04 -0.86
N TYR A 211 -17.27 -5.99 -1.17
CA TYR A 211 -17.66 -5.00 -2.18
C TYR A 211 -16.50 -4.65 -3.11
N ASN A 212 -16.67 -4.94 -4.40
CA ASN A 212 -15.66 -4.70 -5.45
C ASN A 212 -14.23 -5.05 -4.99
N SER A 213 -14.05 -6.30 -4.57
CA SER A 213 -12.92 -6.74 -3.75
C SER A 213 -11.60 -6.81 -4.50
N PHE A 214 -10.60 -6.08 -4.00
CA PHE A 214 -9.21 -6.23 -4.40
C PHE A 214 -8.64 -7.57 -3.92
N GLU A 215 -9.01 -8.02 -2.72
CA GLU A 215 -8.61 -9.31 -2.16
C GLU A 215 -9.02 -10.49 -3.04
N LYS A 216 -10.25 -10.48 -3.60
CA LYS A 216 -10.73 -11.59 -4.43
C LYS A 216 -10.23 -11.54 -5.88
N LYS A 217 -9.95 -10.34 -6.40
CA LYS A 217 -9.62 -10.14 -7.82
C LYS A 217 -8.12 -9.93 -8.07
N VAL A 218 -7.51 -8.97 -7.39
CA VAL A 218 -6.13 -8.50 -7.67
C VAL A 218 -5.10 -9.30 -6.87
N LEU A 219 -5.35 -9.55 -5.59
CA LEU A 219 -4.41 -10.24 -4.71
C LEU A 219 -3.92 -11.60 -5.23
N PRO A 220 -4.77 -12.47 -5.80
CA PRO A 220 -4.31 -13.75 -6.36
C PRO A 220 -3.33 -13.56 -7.54
N VAL A 221 -3.50 -12.50 -8.33
CA VAL A 221 -2.59 -12.17 -9.44
C VAL A 221 -1.23 -11.75 -8.88
N LEU A 222 -1.21 -10.88 -7.87
CA LEU A 222 0.05 -10.44 -7.25
C LEU A 222 0.82 -11.61 -6.64
N VAL A 223 0.13 -12.50 -5.91
CA VAL A 223 0.75 -13.70 -5.31
C VAL A 223 1.30 -14.62 -6.39
N LYS A 224 0.53 -14.88 -7.47
CA LYS A 224 0.98 -15.73 -8.59
C LYS A 224 2.25 -15.20 -9.26
N HIS A 225 2.35 -13.88 -9.41
CA HIS A 225 3.47 -13.22 -10.07
C HIS A 225 4.57 -12.76 -9.10
N GLN A 226 4.48 -13.15 -7.82
CA GLN A 226 5.42 -12.76 -6.76
C GLN A 226 5.60 -11.24 -6.64
N ILE A 227 4.57 -10.46 -6.90
CA ILE A 227 4.61 -8.99 -6.76
C ILE A 227 4.42 -8.63 -5.29
N GLY A 228 5.19 -7.66 -4.77
CA GLY A 228 5.07 -7.20 -3.39
C GLY A 228 3.69 -6.60 -3.11
N VAL A 229 2.98 -7.17 -2.14
CA VAL A 229 1.62 -6.76 -1.80
C VAL A 229 1.66 -5.73 -0.66
N LEU A 230 1.23 -4.51 -0.93
CA LEU A 230 1.11 -3.46 0.09
C LEU A 230 -0.38 -3.24 0.42
N GLY A 231 -0.81 -3.74 1.56
CA GLY A 231 -2.18 -3.52 2.04
C GLY A 231 -2.30 -2.12 2.63
N MET A 232 -3.25 -1.33 2.16
CA MET A 232 -3.58 -0.02 2.74
C MET A 232 -5.03 0.04 3.23
N LYS A 233 -5.36 1.13 3.93
CA LYS A 233 -6.69 1.41 4.48
C LYS A 233 -7.25 0.26 5.34
N PRO A 234 -6.47 -0.33 6.29
CA PRO A 234 -6.98 -1.40 7.15
C PRO A 234 -8.23 -0.97 7.94
N MET A 235 -8.36 0.32 8.25
CA MET A 235 -9.50 0.93 8.96
C MET A 235 -10.29 1.95 8.12
N GLY A 236 -9.99 2.08 6.81
CA GLY A 236 -10.69 3.02 5.93
C GLY A 236 -10.69 4.48 6.41
N ALA A 237 -9.55 4.97 6.93
CA ALA A 237 -9.45 6.30 7.56
C ALA A 237 -10.46 6.51 8.72
N GLY A 238 -10.71 5.46 9.50
CA GLY A 238 -11.65 5.47 10.62
C GLY A 238 -13.11 5.24 10.23
N ILE A 239 -13.46 5.33 8.94
CA ILE A 239 -14.85 5.15 8.46
C ILE A 239 -15.35 3.75 8.81
N ILE A 240 -14.54 2.71 8.61
CA ILE A 240 -14.91 1.32 8.92
C ILE A 240 -15.33 1.17 10.38
N LEU A 241 -14.70 1.89 11.31
CA LEU A 241 -14.99 1.80 12.74
C LEU A 241 -16.35 2.43 13.11
N GLN A 242 -16.88 3.33 12.28
CA GLN A 242 -18.20 3.92 12.48
C GLN A 242 -19.34 2.90 12.34
N SER A 243 -19.08 1.77 11.68
CA SER A 243 -20.01 0.62 11.63
C SER A 243 -20.27 0.01 13.02
N LYS A 244 -19.34 0.20 13.97
CA LYS A 244 -19.34 -0.42 15.31
C LYS A 244 -19.34 -1.96 15.29
N VAL A 245 -19.09 -2.59 14.14
CA VAL A 245 -19.06 -4.06 14.03
C VAL A 245 -17.65 -4.63 14.15
N VAL A 246 -16.60 -3.81 14.05
CA VAL A 246 -15.20 -4.25 14.17
C VAL A 246 -14.38 -3.25 14.98
N SER A 247 -13.39 -3.76 15.69
CA SER A 247 -12.37 -3.01 16.41
C SER A 247 -11.16 -2.70 15.52
N PRO A 248 -10.33 -1.69 15.90
CA PRO A 248 -9.07 -1.42 15.22
C PRO A 248 -8.13 -2.63 15.13
N VAL A 249 -8.08 -3.45 16.20
CA VAL A 249 -7.23 -4.64 16.28
C VAL A 249 -7.73 -5.73 15.33
N GLU A 250 -9.04 -6.00 15.28
CA GLU A 250 -9.62 -6.95 14.30
C GLU A 250 -9.31 -6.54 12.86
N CYS A 251 -9.41 -5.25 12.54
CA CYS A 251 -9.08 -4.71 11.22
C CYS A 251 -7.61 -4.96 10.83
N LEU A 252 -6.68 -4.67 11.75
CA LEU A 252 -5.25 -4.89 11.51
C LEU A 252 -4.91 -6.39 11.42
N HIS A 253 -5.45 -7.22 12.32
CA HIS A 253 -5.22 -8.67 12.30
C HIS A 253 -5.71 -9.31 11.01
N TYR A 254 -6.88 -8.88 10.50
CA TYR A 254 -7.39 -9.34 9.22
C TYR A 254 -6.42 -9.00 8.08
N ALA A 255 -6.05 -7.71 7.94
CA ALA A 255 -5.17 -7.25 6.88
C ALA A 255 -3.78 -7.91 6.93
N LEU A 256 -3.26 -8.15 8.14
CA LEU A 256 -1.97 -8.82 8.36
C LEU A 256 -2.04 -10.34 8.09
N SER A 257 -3.23 -10.95 8.19
CA SER A 257 -3.44 -12.39 7.92
C SER A 257 -3.56 -12.70 6.43
N LEU A 258 -3.82 -11.68 5.60
CA LEU A 258 -3.70 -11.81 4.15
C LEU A 258 -2.23 -11.94 3.72
N PRO A 259 -1.93 -12.47 2.53
CA PRO A 259 -0.56 -12.57 1.97
C PRO A 259 0.02 -11.19 1.58
N THR A 260 0.04 -10.26 2.52
CA THR A 260 0.64 -8.92 2.40
C THR A 260 2.14 -8.98 2.71
N SER A 261 2.96 -8.24 1.96
CA SER A 261 4.33 -7.95 2.39
C SER A 261 4.35 -6.92 3.51
N VAL A 262 3.50 -5.89 3.41
CA VAL A 262 3.34 -4.82 4.41
C VAL A 262 1.88 -4.42 4.52
N VAL A 263 1.38 -4.17 5.73
CA VAL A 263 0.14 -3.43 5.99
C VAL A 263 0.51 -2.01 6.43
N ILE A 264 0.18 -1.04 5.59
CA ILE A 264 0.44 0.37 5.80
C ILE A 264 -0.72 0.94 6.63
N THR A 265 -0.41 1.43 7.83
CA THR A 265 -1.37 2.05 8.73
C THR A 265 -1.04 3.52 8.95
N GLY A 266 -2.06 4.36 9.03
CA GLY A 266 -1.90 5.75 9.43
C GLY A 266 -1.71 5.83 10.94
N CYS A 267 -0.71 6.61 11.37
CA CYS A 267 -0.48 6.94 12.77
C CYS A 267 -0.48 8.46 12.90
N ASP A 268 -1.47 9.00 13.60
CA ASP A 268 -1.62 10.42 13.87
C ASP A 268 -1.16 10.81 15.29
N SER A 269 -0.68 9.84 16.06
CA SER A 269 -0.21 10.01 17.43
C SER A 269 0.71 8.84 17.80
N VAL A 270 1.56 9.04 18.81
CA VAL A 270 2.38 7.96 19.37
C VAL A 270 1.53 6.83 19.97
N SER A 271 0.33 7.11 20.49
CA SER A 271 -0.56 6.06 21.01
C SER A 271 -1.10 5.15 19.91
N VAL A 272 -1.50 5.70 18.76
CA VAL A 272 -1.92 4.91 17.59
C VAL A 272 -0.73 4.12 17.01
N LEU A 273 0.48 4.70 17.02
CA LEU A 273 1.70 3.96 16.69
C LEU A 273 1.91 2.79 17.65
N GLN A 274 1.78 3.00 18.96
CA GLN A 274 1.94 1.94 19.95
C GLN A 274 0.96 0.79 19.72
N GLN A 275 -0.30 1.08 19.41
CA GLN A 275 -1.28 0.05 19.04
C GLN A 275 -0.80 -0.78 17.83
N ALA A 276 -0.25 -0.13 16.80
CA ALA A 276 0.26 -0.84 15.63
C ALA A 276 1.48 -1.72 15.96
N LEU A 277 2.37 -1.23 16.84
CA LEU A 277 3.52 -2.00 17.32
C LEU A 277 3.09 -3.22 18.15
N ASP A 278 2.13 -3.05 19.05
CA ASP A 278 1.63 -4.13 19.91
C ASP A 278 0.93 -5.21 19.09
N VAL A 279 0.13 -4.80 18.10
CA VAL A 279 -0.48 -5.72 17.14
C VAL A 279 0.60 -6.48 16.35
N ALA A 280 1.65 -5.81 15.87
CA ALA A 280 2.71 -6.47 15.11
C ALA A 280 3.49 -7.49 15.96
N ARG A 281 3.85 -7.13 17.20
CA ARG A 281 4.60 -7.99 18.13
C ARG A 281 3.82 -9.22 18.56
N SER A 282 2.52 -9.04 18.81
CA SER A 282 1.63 -10.12 19.25
C SER A 282 0.96 -10.88 18.10
N PHE A 283 1.28 -10.53 16.85
CA PHE A 283 0.58 -11.04 15.69
C PHE A 283 0.67 -12.57 15.59
N LYS A 284 -0.51 -13.18 15.46
CA LYS A 284 -0.68 -14.55 15.00
C LYS A 284 -1.64 -14.54 13.81
N PRO A 285 -1.34 -15.22 12.70
CA PRO A 285 -2.27 -15.32 11.58
C PRO A 285 -3.62 -15.85 12.04
N MET A 286 -4.70 -15.19 11.62
CA MET A 286 -6.05 -15.67 11.87
C MET A 286 -6.28 -16.98 11.13
N SER A 287 -6.90 -17.94 11.81
CA SER A 287 -7.34 -19.19 11.23
C SER A 287 -8.51 -18.98 10.26
N SER A 288 -8.75 -19.94 9.35
CA SER A 288 -9.87 -19.85 8.41
C SER A 288 -11.24 -19.69 9.10
N PRO A 289 -11.55 -20.36 10.24
CA PRO A 289 -12.78 -20.11 10.99
C PRO A 289 -12.87 -18.69 11.57
N GLU A 290 -11.78 -18.12 12.09
CA GLU A 290 -11.76 -16.74 12.63
C GLU A 290 -11.99 -15.72 11.52
N ILE A 291 -11.34 -15.90 10.35
CA ILE A 291 -11.58 -15.07 9.16
C ILE A 291 -13.04 -15.17 8.72
N ALA A 292 -13.58 -16.39 8.63
CA ALA A 292 -14.96 -16.61 8.22
C ALA A 292 -15.97 -15.96 9.18
N ALA A 293 -15.73 -16.06 10.49
CA ALA A 293 -16.56 -15.42 11.50
C ALA A 293 -16.53 -13.89 11.38
N LEU A 294 -15.34 -13.30 11.19
CA LEU A 294 -15.19 -11.85 11.02
C LEU A 294 -15.86 -11.37 9.73
N LEU A 295 -15.75 -12.12 8.63
CA LEU A 295 -16.42 -11.80 7.37
C LEU A 295 -17.95 -11.95 7.47
N ALA A 296 -18.46 -12.96 8.18
CA ALA A 296 -19.89 -13.09 8.43
C ALA A 296 -20.43 -11.92 9.27
N LYS A 297 -19.65 -11.45 10.26
CA LYS A 297 -19.95 -10.28 11.09
C LYS A 297 -20.03 -8.99 10.28
N THR A 298 -19.14 -8.79 9.30
CA THR A 298 -19.10 -7.55 8.49
C THR A 298 -20.01 -7.57 7.27
N ALA A 299 -20.41 -8.74 6.77
CA ALA A 299 -21.22 -8.87 5.54
C ALA A 299 -22.49 -7.98 5.50
N PRO A 300 -23.32 -7.88 6.56
CA PRO A 300 -24.55 -7.09 6.52
C PRO A 300 -24.34 -5.60 6.26
N VAL A 301 -23.19 -5.05 6.67
CA VAL A 301 -22.87 -3.62 6.56
C VAL A 301 -21.94 -3.30 5.39
N ALA A 302 -21.20 -4.29 4.89
CA ALA A 302 -20.17 -4.09 3.87
C ALA A 302 -20.70 -4.17 2.43
N ALA A 303 -21.80 -4.89 2.19
CA ALA A 303 -22.23 -5.31 0.85
C ALA A 303 -22.49 -4.17 -0.16
N LYS A 304 -22.76 -2.94 0.33
CA LYS A 304 -23.04 -1.77 -0.50
C LYS A 304 -21.86 -0.81 -0.66
N GLY A 305 -20.72 -1.10 -0.03
CA GLY A 305 -19.53 -0.22 -0.08
C GLY A 305 -19.66 1.07 0.72
N GLU A 306 -20.64 1.18 1.62
CA GLU A 306 -20.89 2.39 2.43
C GLU A 306 -19.69 2.77 3.32
N PHE A 307 -18.97 1.76 3.82
CA PHE A 307 -17.76 1.93 4.64
C PHE A 307 -16.46 1.96 3.81
N GLU A 308 -16.57 1.96 2.49
CA GLU A 308 -15.47 2.05 1.53
C GLU A 308 -15.64 3.26 0.61
N GLN A 309 -15.86 4.44 1.19
CA GLN A 309 -16.14 5.68 0.43
C GLN A 309 -15.06 6.04 -0.60
N TYR A 310 -13.84 5.54 -0.46
CA TYR A 310 -12.77 5.67 -1.45
C TYR A 310 -13.06 4.90 -2.76
N LYS A 311 -13.93 3.89 -2.74
CA LYS A 311 -14.44 3.18 -3.92
C LYS A 311 -15.68 3.85 -4.52
N THR A 312 -16.52 4.47 -3.70
CA THR A 312 -17.87 4.90 -4.10
C THR A 312 -18.05 6.42 -4.27
N THR A 313 -17.05 7.21 -3.86
CA THR A 313 -17.06 8.69 -3.95
C THR A 313 -15.74 9.21 -4.50
N HIS A 314 -15.61 10.53 -4.71
CA HIS A 314 -14.35 11.19 -5.08
C HIS A 314 -13.67 11.93 -3.91
N ASN A 315 -14.12 11.72 -2.67
CA ASN A 315 -13.60 12.41 -1.48
C ASN A 315 -12.14 12.07 -1.17
N PHE A 316 -11.67 10.94 -1.70
CA PHE A 316 -10.31 10.42 -1.50
C PHE A 316 -9.44 10.55 -2.76
N ASP A 317 -9.93 11.18 -3.82
CA ASP A 317 -9.25 11.25 -5.11
C ASP A 317 -8.61 12.63 -5.31
N GLY A 318 -7.37 12.79 -4.86
CA GLY A 318 -6.61 14.04 -4.96
C GLY A 318 -6.47 14.52 -6.40
N THR A 319 -6.22 13.62 -7.33
CA THR A 319 -6.06 13.91 -8.77
C THR A 319 -7.37 14.21 -9.48
N VAL A 320 -8.53 13.89 -8.90
CA VAL A 320 -9.84 14.33 -9.42
C VAL A 320 -10.06 15.80 -9.06
N GLN A 321 -9.67 16.20 -7.86
CA GLN A 321 -9.77 17.60 -7.40
C GLN A 321 -8.67 18.48 -8.00
N ASN A 322 -7.55 17.87 -8.41
CA ASN A 322 -6.38 18.57 -8.95
C ASN A 322 -5.88 17.94 -10.26
N PRO A 323 -6.66 17.97 -11.34
CA PRO A 323 -6.29 17.35 -12.61
C PRO A 323 -4.99 17.90 -13.20
N GLN A 324 -4.61 19.13 -12.85
CA GLN A 324 -3.35 19.77 -13.26
C GLN A 324 -2.09 19.03 -12.77
N TRP A 325 -2.18 18.17 -11.75
CA TRP A 325 -1.03 17.40 -11.27
C TRP A 325 -0.63 16.26 -12.23
N LEU A 326 -1.57 15.80 -13.06
CA LEU A 326 -1.31 14.72 -14.01
C LEU A 326 -0.34 15.18 -15.13
N GLY A 327 -0.35 16.48 -15.46
CA GLY A 327 0.39 17.03 -16.59
C GLY A 327 -0.40 16.97 -17.90
#